data_AF-A0A9P0DXM4-F1
#
_entry.id   AF-A0A9P0DXM4-F1
#
_cell.length_a   1.000
_cell.length_b   1.000
_cell.length_c   1.000
_cell.angle_alpha   90.00
_cell.angle_beta   90.00
_cell.angle_gamma   90.00
#
_symmetry.space_group_name_H-M   'P 1'
#
loop_
_entity.id
_entity.type
_entity.pdbx_description
1 polymer ?
#
loop_
_entity_poly.entity_id
_entity_poly.type
_entity_poly.pdbx_seq_one_letter_code
_entity_poly.pdbx_strand_id
1 'polypeptide(L)'
;MAKLGANIFEVAPNSNSIVTKQTAGVLPHQHKSFNVLNIGRTIIKAELLNGTSLSWHGSLQSPVEILPGEGKTLEVGKNLYYVTAVRIYNHSSVRALVHVGKVDGTNWDQETKGELKFDLSYIANILVKYGPGSIPVVDNKLETIIDFFWPQFESIWNLTIDAEYQLHEKMKSDIKQLRDKLLNFNVTLEYLNNSQTTPFHFMQLIDDMVGFERKFIFNPEAANSEFFNYMFLPYYSSVISLKMCLYQFGILNRLKIGLFDEQVRRLLLLSKQLIENRSDGAISYITRIYKDVFNKQYSSCDPQQIYEALSTVRTCCGVAGFEFFPYWNGILSNPYWQKKAYNDVVVYSSYYGRLSPNLAKQLVPEEVEEPLQPKLISSGIRNKMTRIDVFIWRKSYKTSPKIGGMSVYFQSGEVYNLGQRSQEVRTIDFKEFALVKLVAWGDHCIDCLEFIFSDERKEMCGSKDSLEGKHFVFELDCHYIAGIYLANDVPILKGQAANIAVSFQLNS
;
A
#
# COMPACT_ATOMS: atom_id res chain seq x y z
N MET A 1 0.16 -12.76 -25.01
CA MET A 1 -0.31 -13.94 -24.24
C MET A 1 -1.24 -13.44 -23.16
N ALA A 2 -2.43 -14.01 -23.01
CA ALA A 2 -3.36 -13.66 -21.93
C ALA A 2 -2.72 -13.96 -20.57
N LYS A 3 -2.83 -13.04 -19.60
CA LYS A 3 -2.42 -13.32 -18.21
C LYS A 3 -3.39 -14.37 -17.65
N LEU A 4 -2.87 -15.50 -17.19
CA LEU A 4 -3.65 -16.52 -16.49
C LEU A 4 -4.02 -15.97 -15.10
N GLY A 5 -5.31 -15.95 -14.79
CA GLY A 5 -5.85 -15.52 -13.49
C GLY A 5 -5.51 -16.51 -12.36
N ALA A 6 -5.60 -16.02 -11.13
CA ALA A 6 -5.39 -16.77 -9.90
C ALA A 6 -6.60 -17.63 -9.48
N ASN A 7 -7.63 -17.75 -10.34
CA ASN A 7 -8.89 -18.46 -10.05
C ASN A 7 -9.55 -17.99 -8.75
N ILE A 8 -9.63 -16.68 -8.58
CA ILE A 8 -10.32 -16.02 -7.48
C ILE A 8 -11.71 -15.65 -7.98
N PHE A 9 -12.71 -16.07 -7.21
CA PHE A 9 -14.12 -15.87 -7.50
C PHE A 9 -14.74 -14.98 -6.44
N GLU A 10 -15.77 -14.26 -6.84
CA GLU A 10 -16.63 -13.53 -5.92
C GLU A 10 -17.97 -14.25 -5.72
N VAL A 11 -18.51 -14.12 -4.51
CA VAL A 11 -19.90 -14.44 -4.19
C VAL A 11 -20.52 -13.22 -3.54
N ALA A 12 -21.60 -12.72 -4.14
CA ALA A 12 -22.28 -11.53 -3.67
C ALA A 12 -22.78 -11.69 -2.22
N PRO A 13 -23.00 -10.59 -1.48
CA PRO A 13 -23.61 -10.62 -0.15
C PRO A 13 -24.91 -11.44 -0.12
N ASN A 14 -25.14 -12.18 0.96
CA ASN A 14 -26.36 -12.96 1.20
C ASN A 14 -26.79 -13.83 0.00
N SER A 15 -25.82 -14.45 -0.69
CA SER A 15 -26.05 -15.24 -1.89
C SER A 15 -25.22 -16.52 -1.90
N ASN A 16 -25.43 -17.35 -2.93
CA ASN A 16 -24.58 -18.50 -3.21
C ASN A 16 -24.33 -18.61 -4.72
N SER A 17 -23.18 -19.15 -5.07
CA SER A 17 -22.75 -19.30 -6.46
C SER A 17 -22.03 -20.62 -6.68
N ILE A 18 -22.24 -21.22 -7.86
CA ILE A 18 -21.39 -22.31 -8.33
C ILE A 18 -20.21 -21.69 -9.05
N VAL A 19 -19.02 -21.80 -8.47
CA VAL A 19 -17.83 -21.05 -8.92
C VAL A 19 -16.95 -21.85 -9.87
N THR A 20 -16.96 -23.18 -9.80
CA THR A 20 -16.21 -24.04 -10.71
C THR A 20 -16.88 -25.39 -10.91
N LYS A 21 -16.64 -26.04 -12.06
CA LYS A 21 -17.19 -27.35 -12.41
C LYS A 21 -16.20 -28.21 -13.21
N GLN A 22 -16.25 -29.51 -12.98
CA GLN A 22 -15.63 -30.55 -13.81
C GLN A 22 -16.73 -31.26 -14.60
N THR A 23 -16.50 -31.53 -15.88
CA THR A 23 -17.40 -32.32 -16.73
C THR A 23 -16.63 -33.44 -17.42
N ALA A 24 -17.18 -34.65 -17.38
CA ALA A 24 -16.66 -35.82 -18.08
C ALA A 24 -17.34 -36.04 -19.46
N GLY A 25 -18.27 -35.16 -19.84
CA GLY A 25 -19.04 -35.30 -21.07
C GLY A 25 -20.10 -36.40 -20.97
N VAL A 26 -20.12 -37.33 -21.93
CA VAL A 26 -21.18 -38.35 -22.08
C VAL A 26 -20.93 -39.62 -21.26
N LEU A 27 -19.71 -39.84 -20.76
CA LEU A 27 -19.37 -40.99 -19.92
C LEU A 27 -18.85 -40.51 -18.56
N PRO A 28 -19.29 -41.09 -17.43
CA PRO A 28 -18.84 -40.66 -16.13
C PRO A 28 -17.38 -41.09 -15.89
N HIS A 29 -16.58 -40.19 -15.32
CA HIS A 29 -15.18 -40.44 -15.00
C HIS A 29 -14.87 -39.98 -13.58
N GLN A 30 -13.73 -40.41 -13.04
CA GLN A 30 -13.28 -39.92 -11.75
C GLN A 30 -12.85 -38.46 -11.88
N HIS A 31 -13.47 -37.59 -11.08
CA HIS A 31 -13.10 -36.17 -10.99
C HIS A 31 -12.07 -35.93 -9.89
N LYS A 32 -11.35 -34.82 -9.97
CA LYS A 32 -10.36 -34.39 -8.98
C LYS A 32 -11.03 -33.69 -7.80
N SER A 33 -10.48 -33.87 -6.60
CA SER A 33 -10.84 -33.07 -5.44
C SER A 33 -10.51 -31.59 -5.64
N PHE A 34 -11.22 -30.72 -4.92
CA PHE A 34 -11.07 -29.27 -5.01
C PHE A 34 -10.38 -28.73 -3.77
N ASN A 35 -9.48 -27.75 -3.95
CA ASN A 35 -8.95 -26.95 -2.85
C ASN A 35 -9.65 -25.59 -2.85
N VAL A 36 -10.24 -25.21 -1.72
CA VAL A 36 -10.99 -23.97 -1.53
C VAL A 36 -10.26 -23.12 -0.50
N LEU A 37 -9.75 -21.96 -0.89
CA LEU A 37 -9.10 -21.00 0.00
C LEU A 37 -9.96 -19.75 0.13
N ASN A 38 -10.35 -19.42 1.36
CA ASN A 38 -11.07 -18.18 1.64
C ASN A 38 -10.07 -17.01 1.70
N ILE A 39 -10.12 -16.14 0.70
CA ILE A 39 -9.26 -14.97 0.57
C ILE A 39 -9.90 -13.74 1.23
N GLY A 40 -11.23 -13.74 1.37
CA GLY A 40 -12.01 -12.62 1.86
C GLY A 40 -12.01 -12.46 3.38
N ARG A 41 -12.80 -11.49 3.85
CA ARG A 41 -12.96 -11.13 5.27
C ARG A 41 -14.09 -11.85 6.00
N THR A 42 -14.92 -12.60 5.27
CA THR A 42 -16.12 -13.24 5.84
C THR A 42 -15.97 -14.75 5.89
N ILE A 43 -16.59 -15.39 6.87
CA ILE A 43 -16.77 -16.83 6.89
C ILE A 43 -17.63 -17.23 5.68
N ILE A 44 -17.24 -18.30 5.00
CA ILE A 44 -18.01 -18.90 3.90
C ILE A 44 -18.38 -20.35 4.23
N LYS A 45 -19.39 -20.90 3.55
CA LYS A 45 -19.58 -22.36 3.51
C LYS A 45 -19.34 -22.87 2.10
N ALA A 46 -18.65 -24.00 1.97
CA ALA A 46 -18.36 -24.63 0.70
C ALA A 46 -18.97 -26.04 0.64
N GLU A 47 -19.62 -26.34 -0.48
CA GLU A 47 -20.30 -27.61 -0.73
C GLU A 47 -19.86 -28.19 -2.07
N LEU A 48 -19.71 -29.51 -2.12
CA LEU A 48 -19.39 -30.26 -3.33
C LEU A 48 -20.65 -30.89 -3.91
N LEU A 49 -21.01 -30.50 -5.13
CA LEU A 49 -22.20 -30.98 -5.84
C LEU A 49 -21.83 -32.07 -6.85
N ASN A 50 -22.79 -32.96 -7.12
CA ASN A 50 -22.75 -33.89 -8.25
C ASN A 50 -23.99 -33.77 -9.14
N GLY A 51 -23.87 -34.17 -10.39
CA GLY A 51 -24.98 -34.11 -11.34
C GLY A 51 -24.63 -34.63 -12.71
N THR A 52 -25.53 -34.36 -13.66
CA THR A 52 -25.34 -34.50 -15.10
C THR A 52 -25.06 -33.14 -15.73
N SER A 53 -24.88 -33.10 -17.05
CA SER A 53 -24.84 -31.84 -17.80
C SER A 53 -26.16 -31.06 -17.78
N LEU A 54 -27.27 -31.69 -17.38
CA LEU A 54 -28.62 -31.13 -17.42
C LEU A 54 -29.19 -30.79 -16.03
N SER A 55 -28.80 -31.51 -14.98
CA SER A 55 -29.34 -31.30 -13.63
C SER A 55 -28.36 -31.72 -12.53
N TRP A 56 -28.48 -31.07 -11.36
CA TRP A 56 -27.78 -31.48 -10.14
C TRP A 56 -28.55 -32.61 -9.45
N HIS A 57 -27.87 -33.66 -9.02
CA HIS A 57 -28.47 -34.81 -8.37
C HIS A 57 -28.44 -34.69 -6.84
N GLY A 58 -27.42 -34.02 -6.30
CA GLY A 58 -27.32 -33.81 -4.88
C GLY A 58 -25.95 -33.28 -4.46
N SER A 59 -25.74 -33.32 -3.15
CA SER A 59 -24.50 -32.95 -2.51
C SER A 59 -23.71 -34.19 -2.14
N LEU A 60 -22.40 -34.15 -2.34
CA LEU A 60 -21.48 -35.23 -1.93
C LEU A 60 -21.13 -35.17 -0.45
N GLN A 61 -21.35 -34.02 0.20
CA GLN A 61 -21.02 -33.81 1.62
C GLN A 61 -21.81 -32.63 2.20
N SER A 62 -21.99 -32.57 3.52
CA SER A 62 -22.54 -31.38 4.15
C SER A 62 -21.66 -30.14 3.90
N PRO A 63 -22.24 -28.93 3.78
CA PRO A 63 -21.46 -27.70 3.60
C PRO A 63 -20.46 -27.51 4.75
N VAL A 64 -19.20 -27.24 4.39
CA VAL A 64 -18.10 -27.05 5.33
C VAL A 64 -17.83 -25.56 5.50
N GLU A 65 -17.77 -25.08 6.74
CA GLU A 65 -17.37 -23.71 7.04
C GLU A 65 -15.87 -23.50 6.81
N ILE A 66 -15.49 -22.37 6.20
CA ILE A 66 -14.10 -21.98 5.93
C ILE A 66 -13.90 -20.55 6.42
N LEU A 67 -13.00 -20.38 7.39
CA LEU A 67 -12.69 -19.09 8.00
C LEU A 67 -11.84 -18.21 7.06
N PRO A 68 -11.84 -16.87 7.22
CA PRO A 68 -10.91 -15.97 6.52
C PRO A 68 -9.46 -16.46 6.59
N GLY A 69 -8.78 -16.54 5.44
CA GLY A 69 -7.40 -17.02 5.32
C GLY A 69 -7.24 -18.55 5.34
N GLU A 70 -8.29 -19.32 5.65
CA GLU A 70 -8.24 -20.78 5.75
C GLU A 70 -8.46 -21.44 4.38
N GLY A 71 -7.75 -22.56 4.15
CA GLY A 71 -7.96 -23.44 3.01
C GLY A 71 -8.50 -24.81 3.43
N LYS A 72 -9.49 -25.34 2.70
CA LYS A 72 -10.02 -26.70 2.90
C LYS A 72 -10.10 -27.47 1.60
N THR A 73 -9.87 -28.77 1.70
CA THR A 73 -10.05 -29.71 0.59
C THR A 73 -11.45 -30.30 0.63
N LEU A 74 -12.15 -30.24 -0.51
CA LEU A 74 -13.42 -30.93 -0.73
C LEU A 74 -13.16 -32.20 -1.55
N GLU A 75 -13.29 -33.34 -0.90
CA GLU A 75 -12.90 -34.64 -1.46
C GLU A 75 -14.01 -35.24 -2.34
N VAL A 76 -13.69 -35.51 -3.61
CA VAL A 76 -14.61 -36.18 -4.54
C VAL A 76 -14.65 -37.70 -4.31
N GLY A 77 -13.54 -38.27 -3.83
CA GLY A 77 -13.36 -39.70 -3.63
C GLY A 77 -13.06 -40.48 -4.91
N LYS A 78 -13.38 -41.79 -4.92
CA LYS A 78 -13.07 -42.73 -6.02
C LYS A 78 -14.24 -42.97 -6.98
N ASN A 79 -15.38 -42.35 -6.74
CA ASN A 79 -16.60 -42.55 -7.53
C ASN A 79 -16.50 -41.85 -8.90
N LEU A 80 -17.26 -42.38 -9.86
CA LEU A 80 -17.36 -41.82 -11.22
C LEU A 80 -18.55 -40.86 -11.29
N TYR A 81 -18.33 -39.67 -11.84
CA TYR A 81 -19.36 -38.65 -11.96
C TYR A 81 -19.38 -38.07 -13.39
N TYR A 82 -20.55 -37.60 -13.83
CA TYR A 82 -20.67 -36.85 -15.07
C TYR A 82 -20.23 -35.40 -14.86
N VAL A 83 -20.73 -34.78 -13.80
CA VAL A 83 -20.39 -33.40 -13.41
C VAL A 83 -20.18 -33.34 -11.91
N THR A 84 -19.13 -32.63 -11.47
CA THR A 84 -18.97 -32.19 -10.08
C THR A 84 -18.68 -30.70 -10.04
N ALA A 85 -19.13 -30.01 -9.00
CA ALA A 85 -18.92 -28.57 -8.88
C ALA A 85 -18.81 -28.10 -7.43
N VAL A 86 -18.20 -26.93 -7.24
CA VAL A 86 -18.12 -26.29 -5.93
C VAL A 86 -19.13 -25.17 -5.86
N ARG A 87 -20.05 -25.27 -4.89
CA ARG A 87 -20.95 -24.18 -4.51
C ARG A 87 -20.40 -23.51 -3.26
N ILE A 88 -20.36 -22.18 -3.31
CA ILE A 88 -19.95 -21.36 -2.18
C ILE A 88 -21.16 -20.56 -1.72
N TYR A 89 -21.38 -20.57 -0.41
CA TYR A 89 -22.42 -19.83 0.29
C TYR A 89 -21.80 -18.67 1.04
N ASN A 90 -22.34 -17.48 0.81
CA ASN A 90 -22.01 -16.27 1.53
C ASN A 90 -23.25 -15.75 2.28
N HIS A 91 -23.30 -15.95 3.58
CA HIS A 91 -24.40 -15.45 4.43
C HIS A 91 -24.08 -14.09 5.07
N SER A 92 -23.05 -13.41 4.59
CA SER A 92 -22.63 -12.10 5.10
C SER A 92 -23.16 -10.96 4.24
N SER A 93 -23.22 -9.76 4.83
CA SER A 93 -23.50 -8.50 4.15
C SER A 93 -22.35 -8.00 3.29
N VAL A 94 -21.18 -8.63 3.39
CA VAL A 94 -19.96 -8.29 2.62
C VAL A 94 -19.71 -9.39 1.58
N ARG A 95 -19.19 -9.03 0.40
CA ARG A 95 -18.85 -10.02 -0.63
C ARG A 95 -17.80 -11.02 -0.11
N ALA A 96 -17.91 -12.27 -0.54
CA ALA A 96 -16.90 -13.27 -0.29
C ALA A 96 -15.91 -13.33 -1.46
N LEU A 97 -14.63 -13.52 -1.16
CA LEU A 97 -13.56 -13.75 -2.12
C LEU A 97 -12.96 -15.11 -1.85
N VAL A 98 -12.93 -15.98 -2.85
CA VAL A 98 -12.54 -17.38 -2.68
C VAL A 98 -11.72 -17.85 -3.86
N HIS A 99 -10.59 -18.50 -3.59
CA HIS A 99 -9.89 -19.27 -4.60
C HIS A 99 -10.43 -20.70 -4.63
N VAL A 100 -10.67 -21.23 -5.82
CA VAL A 100 -10.97 -22.65 -5.99
C VAL A 100 -10.06 -23.25 -7.06
N GLY A 101 -9.19 -24.17 -6.64
CA GLY A 101 -8.24 -24.90 -7.49
C GLY A 101 -8.46 -26.42 -7.44
N LYS A 102 -7.75 -27.17 -8.28
CA LYS A 102 -7.70 -28.64 -8.18
C LYS A 102 -6.59 -29.05 -7.21
N VAL A 103 -6.79 -30.15 -6.47
CA VAL A 103 -5.79 -30.65 -5.49
C VAL A 103 -4.47 -31.06 -6.14
N ASP A 104 -4.47 -31.50 -7.40
CA ASP A 104 -3.25 -31.79 -8.17
C ASP A 104 -2.48 -30.53 -8.61
N GLY A 105 -2.97 -29.35 -8.21
CA GLY A 105 -2.39 -28.06 -8.48
C GLY A 105 -2.66 -27.53 -9.89
N THR A 106 -3.38 -28.26 -10.74
CA THR A 106 -3.75 -27.69 -12.04
C THR A 106 -4.78 -26.58 -11.85
N ASN A 107 -4.45 -25.37 -12.33
CA ASN A 107 -5.36 -24.24 -12.29
C ASN A 107 -6.46 -24.42 -13.34
N TRP A 108 -7.61 -23.81 -13.08
CA TRP A 108 -8.60 -23.56 -14.12
C TRP A 108 -8.06 -22.50 -15.07
N ASP A 109 -8.30 -22.68 -16.38
CA ASP A 109 -7.95 -21.68 -17.39
C ASP A 109 -8.92 -20.49 -17.25
N GLN A 110 -8.56 -19.51 -16.45
CA GLN A 110 -9.21 -18.19 -16.46
C GLN A 110 -8.27 -17.16 -17.06
N GLU A 111 -8.74 -16.44 -18.07
CA GLU A 111 -8.09 -15.23 -18.53
C GLU A 111 -8.43 -14.09 -17.57
N THR A 112 -7.43 -13.30 -17.18
CA THR A 112 -7.69 -12.04 -16.46
C THR A 112 -8.43 -11.08 -17.39
N LYS A 113 -9.54 -10.51 -16.92
CA LYS A 113 -10.19 -9.41 -17.63
C LYS A 113 -9.61 -8.08 -17.14
N GLY A 114 -9.20 -7.24 -18.09
CA GLY A 114 -8.79 -5.86 -17.84
C GLY A 114 -7.35 -5.68 -17.34
N GLU A 115 -6.75 -4.58 -17.77
CA GLU A 115 -5.52 -4.04 -17.21
C GLU A 115 -5.89 -3.07 -16.08
N LEU A 116 -5.15 -3.11 -14.96
CA LEU A 116 -5.18 -2.00 -14.02
C LEU A 116 -4.60 -0.78 -14.74
N LYS A 117 -5.34 0.33 -14.69
CA LYS A 117 -5.01 1.57 -15.41
C LYS A 117 -3.99 2.46 -14.68
N PHE A 118 -3.56 2.12 -13.46
CA PHE A 118 -2.82 3.02 -12.59
C PHE A 118 -1.37 2.54 -12.39
N ASP A 119 -0.40 3.38 -12.77
CA ASP A 119 1.01 3.23 -12.43
C ASP A 119 1.26 3.81 -11.02
N LEU A 120 1.23 2.92 -10.02
CA LEU A 120 1.43 3.27 -8.62
C LEU A 120 2.82 3.85 -8.35
N SER A 121 3.84 3.35 -9.06
CA SER A 121 5.24 3.70 -8.84
C SER A 121 5.53 5.14 -9.25
N TYR A 122 4.96 5.58 -10.38
CA TYR A 122 5.13 6.97 -10.85
C TYR A 122 4.52 7.98 -9.87
N ILE A 123 3.27 7.74 -9.46
CA ILE A 123 2.55 8.66 -8.58
C ILE A 123 3.18 8.68 -7.18
N ALA A 124 3.49 7.50 -6.61
CA ALA A 124 4.09 7.43 -5.28
C ALA A 124 5.44 8.17 -5.22
N ASN A 125 6.30 8.03 -6.24
CA ASN A 125 7.58 8.73 -6.28
C ASN A 125 7.43 10.25 -6.30
N ILE A 126 6.46 10.80 -7.03
CA ILE A 126 6.23 12.25 -7.01
C ILE A 126 5.75 12.70 -5.63
N LEU A 127 4.83 11.96 -5.02
CA LEU A 127 4.24 12.31 -3.74
C LEU A 127 5.27 12.29 -2.60
N VAL A 128 6.16 11.30 -2.61
CA VAL A 128 7.23 11.14 -1.62
C VAL A 128 8.20 12.32 -1.61
N LYS A 129 8.49 12.93 -2.77
CA LYS A 129 9.38 14.12 -2.84
C LYS A 129 8.90 15.26 -1.93
N TYR A 130 7.59 15.38 -1.72
CA TYR A 130 6.97 16.38 -0.84
C TYR A 130 6.43 15.78 0.47
N GLY A 131 6.76 14.52 0.73
CA GLY A 131 6.39 13.81 1.93
C GLY A 131 7.18 14.25 3.16
N PRO A 132 6.81 13.78 4.36
CA PRO A 132 7.44 14.16 5.63
C PRO A 132 8.92 13.81 5.72
N GLY A 133 9.39 12.84 4.93
CA GLY A 133 10.80 12.52 4.78
C GLY A 133 11.64 13.64 4.18
N SER A 134 11.03 14.52 3.39
CA SER A 134 11.71 15.59 2.66
C SER A 134 11.46 16.97 3.26
N ILE A 135 10.41 17.14 4.06
CA ILE A 135 10.13 18.42 4.73
C ILE A 135 11.33 18.81 5.59
N PRO A 136 11.88 20.03 5.43
CA PRO A 136 12.98 20.51 6.25
C PRO A 136 12.54 20.64 7.70
N VAL A 137 13.47 20.38 8.62
CA VAL A 137 13.27 20.72 10.03
C VAL A 137 13.10 22.24 10.13
N VAL A 138 12.05 22.69 10.80
CA VAL A 138 11.76 24.13 10.95
C VAL A 138 12.87 24.81 11.74
N ASP A 139 13.49 25.82 11.12
CA ASP A 139 14.57 26.62 11.68
C ASP A 139 14.16 28.12 11.80
N ASN A 140 15.15 29.01 11.82
CA ASN A 140 14.93 30.46 11.93
C ASN A 140 14.73 31.19 10.59
N LYS A 141 14.66 30.45 9.47
CA LYS A 141 14.50 30.96 8.11
C LYS A 141 13.16 30.52 7.51
N LEU A 142 12.26 31.48 7.35
CA LEU A 142 10.98 31.23 6.68
C LEU A 142 11.17 30.87 5.20
N GLU A 143 12.19 31.42 4.55
CA GLU A 143 12.59 31.10 3.17
C GLU A 143 12.74 29.59 2.96
N THR A 144 13.37 28.85 3.89
CA THR A 144 13.54 27.40 3.78
C THR A 144 12.21 26.64 3.74
N ILE A 145 11.19 27.12 4.45
CA ILE A 145 9.83 26.57 4.38
C ILE A 145 9.20 26.89 3.02
N ILE A 146 9.34 28.14 2.56
CA ILE A 146 8.77 28.60 1.28
C ILE A 146 9.39 27.83 0.11
N ASP A 147 10.71 27.69 0.07
CA ASP A 147 11.45 27.02 -1.00
C ASP A 147 11.11 25.53 -1.10
N PHE A 148 10.79 24.88 0.02
CA PHE A 148 10.34 23.50 0.02
C PHE A 148 8.96 23.32 -0.65
N PHE A 149 7.98 24.17 -0.32
CA PHE A 149 6.63 24.06 -0.88
C PHE A 149 6.51 24.69 -2.27
N TRP A 150 7.37 25.66 -2.61
CA TRP A 150 7.42 26.32 -3.92
C TRP A 150 8.85 26.35 -4.51
N PRO A 151 9.45 25.19 -4.79
CA PRO A 151 10.77 25.11 -5.39
C PRO A 151 10.76 25.57 -6.86
N GLN A 152 11.94 25.85 -7.40
CA GLN A 152 12.09 26.45 -8.74
C GLN A 152 11.71 25.53 -9.91
N PHE A 153 11.89 24.21 -9.77
CA PHE A 153 11.82 23.28 -10.92
C PHE A 153 10.57 22.38 -10.94
N GLU A 154 10.12 21.88 -9.80
CA GLU A 154 8.97 20.97 -9.71
C GLU A 154 8.31 21.19 -8.35
N SER A 155 7.02 21.52 -8.30
CA SER A 155 6.29 21.78 -7.06
C SER A 155 5.06 20.88 -6.96
N ILE A 156 4.70 20.48 -5.74
CA ILE A 156 3.48 19.69 -5.46
C ILE A 156 2.22 20.33 -6.05
N TRP A 157 2.18 21.66 -6.13
CA TRP A 157 1.03 22.42 -6.63
C TRP A 157 0.81 22.28 -8.14
N ASN A 158 1.77 21.71 -8.86
CA ASN A 158 1.69 21.49 -10.30
C ASN A 158 1.27 20.06 -10.68
N LEU A 159 0.90 19.22 -9.70
CA LEU A 159 0.37 17.87 -9.96
C LEU A 159 -0.94 17.94 -10.77
N THR A 160 -0.89 17.69 -12.08
CA THR A 160 -2.09 17.70 -12.91
C THR A 160 -2.97 16.49 -12.59
N ILE A 161 -4.21 16.75 -12.16
CA ILE A 161 -5.27 15.74 -12.05
C ILE A 161 -6.19 15.96 -13.25
N ASP A 162 -6.03 15.16 -14.30
CA ASP A 162 -6.68 15.35 -15.62
C ASP A 162 -8.21 15.41 -15.58
N ALA A 163 -8.84 14.97 -14.47
CA ALA A 163 -10.28 14.81 -14.37
C ALA A 163 -11.07 16.13 -14.31
N GLU A 164 -10.52 17.26 -13.83
CA GLU A 164 -11.24 18.54 -13.80
C GLU A 164 -10.30 19.77 -13.86
N TYR A 165 -9.93 20.17 -15.08
CA TYR A 165 -9.03 21.31 -15.34
C TYR A 165 -9.47 22.63 -14.66
N GLN A 166 -10.77 22.96 -14.66
CA GLN A 166 -11.26 24.24 -14.10
C GLN A 166 -11.12 24.33 -12.58
N LEU A 167 -11.38 23.23 -11.88
CA LEU A 167 -11.19 23.14 -10.43
C LEU A 167 -9.72 23.28 -10.07
N HIS A 168 -8.85 22.62 -10.85
CA HIS A 168 -7.39 22.71 -10.72
C HIS A 168 -6.86 24.13 -10.90
N GLU A 169 -7.30 24.85 -11.94
CA GLU A 169 -6.88 26.22 -12.21
C GLU A 169 -7.29 27.22 -11.12
N LYS A 170 -8.50 27.07 -10.57
CA LYS A 170 -8.93 27.88 -9.42
C LYS A 170 -8.01 27.65 -8.22
N MET A 171 -7.69 26.39 -7.92
CA MET A 171 -6.81 26.04 -6.80
C MET A 171 -5.38 26.56 -6.99
N LYS A 172 -4.83 26.49 -8.21
CA LYS A 172 -3.53 27.10 -8.53
C LYS A 172 -3.49 28.59 -8.23
N SER A 173 -4.55 29.33 -8.60
CA SER A 173 -4.64 30.77 -8.30
C SER A 173 -4.62 31.04 -6.80
N ASP A 174 -5.41 30.29 -6.02
CA ASP A 174 -5.47 30.42 -4.57
C ASP A 174 -4.12 30.10 -3.90
N ILE A 175 -3.43 29.05 -4.37
CA ILE A 175 -2.10 28.66 -3.89
C ILE A 175 -1.04 29.71 -4.26
N LYS A 176 -1.13 30.30 -5.44
CA LYS A 176 -0.23 31.39 -5.85
C LYS A 176 -0.40 32.61 -4.95
N GLN A 177 -1.64 33.01 -4.66
CA GLN A 177 -1.90 34.11 -3.73
C GLN A 177 -1.33 33.84 -2.34
N LEU A 178 -1.43 32.60 -1.86
CA LEU A 178 -0.82 32.19 -0.60
C LEU A 178 0.72 32.33 -0.63
N ARG A 179 1.37 31.87 -1.71
CA ARG A 179 2.81 32.04 -1.90
C ARG A 179 3.22 33.51 -1.85
N ASP A 180 2.51 34.37 -2.58
CA ASP A 180 2.83 35.80 -2.68
C ASP A 180 2.71 36.48 -1.31
N LYS A 181 1.71 36.12 -0.49
CA LYS A 181 1.58 36.58 0.89
C LYS A 181 2.76 36.14 1.77
N LEU A 182 3.19 34.89 1.66
CA LEU A 182 4.33 34.35 2.41
C LEU A 182 5.65 35.05 2.04
N LEU A 183 5.89 35.27 0.75
CA LEU A 183 7.06 35.99 0.26
C LEU A 183 7.07 37.44 0.75
N ASN A 184 5.94 38.14 0.66
CA ASN A 184 5.81 39.50 1.18
C ASN A 184 6.08 39.57 2.69
N PHE A 185 5.61 38.58 3.46
CA PHE A 185 5.91 38.51 4.88
C PHE A 185 7.39 38.19 5.15
N ASN A 186 8.03 37.31 4.36
CA ASN A 186 9.47 37.03 4.50
C ASN A 186 10.31 38.30 4.32
N VAL A 187 10.01 39.09 3.29
CA VAL A 187 10.61 40.42 3.07
C VAL A 187 10.35 41.33 4.27
N THR A 188 9.10 41.41 4.74
CA THR A 188 8.73 42.21 5.92
C THR A 188 9.57 41.81 7.16
N LEU A 189 9.76 40.52 7.38
CA LEU A 189 10.53 39.99 8.52
C LEU A 189 12.02 40.36 8.44
N GLU A 190 12.60 40.40 7.22
CA GLU A 190 13.99 40.79 7.00
C GLU A 190 14.21 42.30 7.19
N TYR A 191 13.33 43.14 6.62
CA TYR A 191 13.49 44.60 6.62
C TYR A 191 12.99 45.28 7.90
N LEU A 192 11.95 44.75 8.54
CA LEU A 192 11.31 45.35 9.72
C LEU A 192 11.64 44.62 11.03
N ASN A 193 12.77 43.91 11.08
CA ASN A 193 13.23 43.14 12.24
C ASN A 193 12.96 43.87 13.57
N ASN A 194 12.08 43.32 14.42
CA ASN A 194 11.61 43.91 15.69
C ASN A 194 10.79 45.23 15.62
N SER A 195 10.18 45.56 14.48
CA SER A 195 9.16 46.61 14.43
C SER A 195 7.91 46.21 15.22
N GLN A 196 7.19 47.18 15.80
CA GLN A 196 5.96 46.93 16.55
C GLN A 196 4.85 46.27 15.70
N THR A 197 4.95 46.30 14.36
CA THR A 197 3.92 45.79 13.44
C THR A 197 4.18 44.37 12.93
N THR A 198 5.42 43.87 13.03
CA THR A 198 5.80 42.49 12.65
C THR A 198 4.91 41.40 13.28
N PRO A 199 4.60 41.43 14.59
CA PRO A 199 3.73 40.40 15.19
C PRO A 199 2.28 40.48 14.68
N PHE A 200 1.80 41.68 14.34
CA PHE A 200 0.48 41.87 13.74
C PHE A 200 0.42 41.26 12.34
N HIS A 201 1.40 41.55 11.48
CA HIS A 201 1.45 40.99 10.12
C HIS A 201 1.59 39.46 10.13
N PHE A 202 2.37 38.90 11.07
CA PHE A 202 2.47 37.45 11.23
C PHE A 202 1.12 36.85 11.60
N MET A 203 0.44 37.38 12.62
CA MET A 203 -0.86 36.83 13.03
C MET A 203 -1.94 37.02 11.97
N GLN A 204 -1.91 38.10 11.18
CA GLN A 204 -2.81 38.27 10.03
C GLN A 204 -2.59 37.19 8.97
N LEU A 205 -1.33 36.83 8.68
CA LEU A 205 -1.00 35.71 7.79
C LEU A 205 -1.52 34.38 8.35
N ILE A 206 -1.40 34.15 9.66
CA ILE A 206 -1.95 32.97 10.33
C ILE A 206 -3.48 32.92 10.20
N ASP A 207 -4.15 34.06 10.37
CA ASP A 207 -5.61 34.19 10.29
C ASP A 207 -6.12 33.94 8.87
N ASP A 208 -5.43 34.45 7.85
CA ASP A 208 -5.71 34.15 6.44
C ASP A 208 -5.58 32.66 6.10
N MET A 209 -4.78 31.91 6.86
CA MET A 209 -4.55 30.49 6.69
C MET A 209 -5.57 29.61 7.41
N VAL A 210 -6.37 30.16 8.33
CA VAL A 210 -7.42 29.40 9.02
C VAL A 210 -8.49 28.96 8.03
N GLY A 211 -8.77 27.66 7.96
CA GLY A 211 -9.76 27.09 7.05
C GLY A 211 -9.31 26.93 5.60
N PHE A 212 -8.09 27.33 5.22
CA PHE A 212 -7.61 27.21 3.84
C PHE A 212 -7.62 25.76 3.34
N GLU A 213 -7.34 24.78 4.21
CA GLU A 213 -7.40 23.35 3.91
C GLU A 213 -8.78 22.87 3.44
N ARG A 214 -9.86 23.58 3.83
CA ARG A 214 -11.25 23.22 3.45
C ARG A 214 -11.49 23.33 1.94
N LYS A 215 -10.63 24.05 1.21
CA LYS A 215 -10.68 24.12 -0.26
C LYS A 215 -10.41 22.77 -0.92
N PHE A 216 -9.77 21.84 -0.22
CA PHE A 216 -9.44 20.49 -0.71
C PHE A 216 -10.36 19.42 -0.10
N ILE A 217 -11.49 19.83 0.51
CA ILE A 217 -12.51 18.96 1.08
C ILE A 217 -13.78 19.07 0.24
N PHE A 218 -14.20 17.97 -0.36
CA PHE A 218 -15.39 17.87 -1.19
C PHE A 218 -16.54 17.23 -0.41
N ASN A 219 -17.75 17.78 -0.57
CA ASN A 219 -18.96 17.30 0.10
C ASN A 219 -19.23 15.83 -0.30
N PRO A 220 -19.32 14.88 0.67
CA PRO A 220 -19.63 13.48 0.40
C PRO A 220 -20.90 13.25 -0.44
N GLU A 221 -21.89 14.15 -0.37
CA GLU A 221 -23.13 14.05 -1.13
C GLU A 221 -22.98 14.43 -2.62
N ALA A 222 -21.90 15.12 -2.99
CA ALA A 222 -21.65 15.49 -4.38
C ALA A 222 -21.16 14.28 -5.20
N ALA A 223 -21.53 14.26 -6.48
CA ALA A 223 -21.05 13.25 -7.42
C ALA A 223 -19.51 13.26 -7.48
N ASN A 224 -18.89 12.07 -7.50
CA ASN A 224 -17.43 11.88 -7.54
C ASN A 224 -16.63 12.49 -6.37
N SER A 225 -17.29 12.96 -5.30
CA SER A 225 -16.63 13.59 -4.16
C SER A 225 -15.54 12.72 -3.52
N GLU A 226 -15.80 11.42 -3.39
CA GLU A 226 -14.84 10.43 -2.89
C GLU A 226 -13.57 10.38 -3.76
N PHE A 227 -13.74 10.35 -5.08
CA PHE A 227 -12.62 10.38 -6.02
C PHE A 227 -11.82 11.67 -5.88
N PHE A 228 -12.48 12.83 -5.80
CA PHE A 228 -11.77 14.10 -5.62
C PHE A 228 -11.08 14.19 -4.27
N ASN A 229 -11.73 13.81 -3.18
CA ASN A 229 -11.12 13.77 -1.85
C ASN A 229 -9.87 12.88 -1.82
N TYR A 230 -9.89 11.76 -2.54
CA TYR A 230 -8.73 10.89 -2.71
C TYR A 230 -7.62 11.53 -3.57
N MET A 231 -7.97 12.09 -4.73
CA MET A 231 -6.98 12.67 -5.65
C MET A 231 -6.34 13.97 -5.12
N PHE A 232 -7.07 14.77 -4.34
CA PHE A 232 -6.58 16.02 -3.74
C PHE A 232 -5.94 15.84 -2.36
N LEU A 233 -5.85 14.59 -1.86
CA LEU A 233 -5.19 14.27 -0.60
C LEU A 233 -3.74 14.83 -0.49
N PRO A 234 -2.90 14.77 -1.55
CA PRO A 234 -1.56 15.36 -1.50
C PRO A 234 -1.56 16.88 -1.25
N TYR A 235 -2.48 17.59 -1.89
CA TYR A 235 -2.65 19.04 -1.73
C TYR A 235 -3.10 19.37 -0.31
N TYR A 236 -4.08 18.63 0.20
CA TYR A 236 -4.58 18.75 1.56
C TYR A 236 -3.44 18.58 2.57
N SER A 237 -2.73 17.45 2.53
CA SER A 237 -1.63 17.16 3.46
C SER A 237 -0.47 18.15 3.36
N SER A 238 -0.18 18.67 2.16
CA SER A 238 0.82 19.71 1.96
C SER A 238 0.42 21.04 2.61
N VAL A 239 -0.85 21.45 2.48
CA VAL A 239 -1.36 22.66 3.17
C VAL A 239 -1.34 22.49 4.68
N ILE A 240 -1.76 21.34 5.20
CA ILE A 240 -1.70 21.06 6.64
C ILE A 240 -0.25 21.16 7.12
N SER A 241 0.68 20.55 6.40
CA SER A 241 2.11 20.57 6.75
C SER A 241 2.70 21.97 6.70
N LEU A 242 2.38 22.77 5.67
CA LEU A 242 2.78 24.18 5.58
C LEU A 242 2.28 24.95 6.81
N LYS A 243 0.99 24.81 7.16
CA LYS A 243 0.40 25.45 8.34
C LYS A 243 1.13 25.04 9.62
N MET A 244 1.38 23.75 9.80
CA MET A 244 2.14 23.23 10.95
C MET A 244 3.55 23.81 11.01
N CYS A 245 4.27 23.86 9.89
CA CYS A 245 5.60 24.48 9.81
C CYS A 245 5.56 25.97 10.16
N LEU A 246 4.55 26.72 9.68
CA LEU A 246 4.39 28.14 9.98
C LEU A 246 4.06 28.39 11.45
N TYR A 247 3.19 27.58 12.04
CA TYR A 247 2.85 27.68 13.46
C TYR A 247 4.09 27.38 14.31
N GLN A 248 4.85 26.34 13.97
CA GLN A 248 6.10 26.00 14.64
C GLN A 248 7.15 27.12 14.48
N PHE A 249 7.28 27.67 13.28
CA PHE A 249 8.18 28.79 13.00
C PHE A 249 7.87 29.99 13.89
N GLY A 250 6.60 30.35 14.03
CA GLY A 250 6.13 31.41 14.92
C GLY A 250 6.52 31.16 16.38
N ILE A 251 6.36 29.92 16.86
CA ILE A 251 6.71 29.53 18.23
C ILE A 251 8.22 29.61 18.47
N LEU A 252 9.03 29.04 17.58
CA LEU A 252 10.50 29.02 17.67
C LEU A 252 11.09 30.43 17.56
N ASN A 253 10.54 31.25 16.67
CA ASN A 253 11.03 32.59 16.38
C ASN A 253 10.24 33.68 17.11
N ARG A 254 9.52 33.33 18.20
CA ARG A 254 8.66 34.26 18.93
C ARG A 254 9.35 35.56 19.33
N LEU A 255 10.63 35.50 19.72
CA LEU A 255 11.39 36.68 20.12
C LEU A 255 11.76 37.57 18.93
N LYS A 256 12.11 36.95 17.78
CA LYS A 256 12.45 37.64 16.53
C LYS A 256 11.22 38.30 15.89
N ILE A 257 10.06 37.65 16.00
CA ILE A 257 8.78 38.16 15.48
C ILE A 257 8.15 39.18 16.45
N GLY A 258 8.45 39.08 17.75
CA GLY A 258 7.83 39.90 18.80
C GLY A 258 6.49 39.36 19.30
N LEU A 259 6.29 38.03 19.31
CA LEU A 259 5.03 37.40 19.73
C LEU A 259 4.89 37.31 21.26
N PHE A 260 3.72 37.73 21.73
CA PHE A 260 3.30 37.58 23.12
C PHE A 260 2.87 36.15 23.45
N ASP A 261 2.84 35.81 24.74
CA ASP A 261 2.44 34.46 25.20
C ASP A 261 1.04 34.06 24.74
N GLU A 262 0.11 35.00 24.66
CA GLU A 262 -1.25 34.74 24.16
C GLU A 262 -1.25 34.31 22.69
N GLN A 263 -0.43 34.96 21.86
CA GLN A 263 -0.30 34.61 20.44
C GLN A 263 0.35 33.24 20.28
N VAL A 264 1.37 32.94 21.08
CA VAL A 264 1.99 31.60 21.10
C VAL A 264 0.97 30.53 21.53
N ARG A 265 0.17 30.78 22.56
CA ARG A 265 -0.92 29.87 22.98
C ARG A 265 -1.96 29.69 21.88
N ARG A 266 -2.28 30.73 21.13
CA ARG A 266 -3.18 30.67 19.98
C ARG A 266 -2.63 29.77 18.88
N LEU A 267 -1.34 29.87 18.55
CA LEU A 267 -0.69 28.98 17.56
C LEU A 267 -0.78 27.51 17.98
N LEU A 268 -0.49 27.21 19.25
CA LEU A 268 -0.61 25.86 19.80
C LEU A 268 -2.04 25.32 19.72
N LEU A 269 -3.04 26.14 20.04
CA LEU A 269 -4.45 25.76 19.93
C LEU A 269 -4.86 25.50 18.48
N LEU A 270 -4.44 26.36 17.55
CA LEU A 270 -4.69 26.19 16.11
C LEU A 270 -4.04 24.92 15.58
N SER A 271 -2.79 24.62 15.94
CA SER A 271 -2.13 23.36 15.60
C SER A 271 -2.96 22.17 16.08
N LYS A 272 -3.38 22.17 17.35
CA LYS A 272 -4.15 21.08 17.94
C LYS A 272 -5.48 20.88 17.24
N GLN A 273 -6.23 21.95 16.97
CA GLN A 273 -7.50 21.89 16.26
C GLN A 273 -7.34 21.41 14.82
N LEU A 274 -6.29 21.84 14.12
CA LEU A 274 -6.01 21.45 12.75
C LEU A 274 -5.81 19.94 12.61
N ILE A 275 -5.18 19.29 13.59
CA ILE A 275 -4.79 17.88 13.51
C ILE A 275 -5.76 16.96 14.25
N GLU A 276 -6.10 17.27 15.50
CA GLU A 276 -6.77 16.34 16.44
C GLU A 276 -8.28 16.54 16.58
N ASN A 277 -8.88 17.50 15.86
CA ASN A 277 -10.32 17.69 15.94
C ASN A 277 -11.06 16.41 15.47
N ARG A 278 -11.95 15.90 16.33
CA ARG A 278 -12.65 14.62 16.12
C ARG A 278 -13.57 14.63 14.90
N SER A 279 -14.18 15.77 14.58
CA SER A 279 -15.12 15.86 13.45
C SER A 279 -14.44 16.19 12.12
N ASP A 280 -13.43 17.05 12.14
CA ASP A 280 -12.88 17.70 10.95
C ASP A 280 -11.37 17.97 11.00
N GLY A 281 -10.66 17.41 11.98
CA GLY A 281 -9.20 17.45 12.03
C GLY A 281 -8.58 16.58 10.94
N ALA A 282 -7.32 16.88 10.58
CA ALA A 282 -6.61 16.22 9.49
C ALA A 282 -6.55 14.70 9.65
N ILE A 283 -6.29 14.19 10.86
CA ILE A 283 -6.22 12.75 11.13
C ILE A 283 -7.57 12.07 10.84
N SER A 284 -8.67 12.66 11.34
CA SER A 284 -10.03 12.15 11.16
C SER A 284 -10.45 12.15 9.69
N TYR A 285 -10.14 13.24 8.96
CA TYR A 285 -10.47 13.38 7.55
C TYR A 285 -9.74 12.36 6.67
N ILE A 286 -8.43 12.24 6.82
CA ILE A 286 -7.59 11.33 6.02
C ILE A 286 -7.97 9.87 6.31
N THR A 287 -8.21 9.53 7.58
CA THR A 287 -8.68 8.19 7.98
C THR A 287 -10.01 7.83 7.35
N ARG A 288 -10.95 8.80 7.26
CA ARG A 288 -12.24 8.59 6.60
C ARG A 288 -12.07 8.32 5.11
N ILE A 289 -11.31 9.15 4.40
CA ILE A 289 -11.05 8.94 2.96
C ILE A 289 -10.48 7.55 2.70
N TYR A 290 -9.46 7.16 3.47
CA TYR A 290 -8.87 5.83 3.34
C TYR A 290 -9.92 4.72 3.51
N LYS A 291 -10.73 4.78 4.58
CA LYS A 291 -11.76 3.77 4.84
C LYS A 291 -12.79 3.70 3.72
N ASP A 292 -13.27 4.84 3.24
CA ASP A 292 -14.28 4.91 2.18
C ASP A 292 -13.74 4.28 0.88
N VAL A 293 -12.57 4.74 0.43
CA VAL A 293 -11.95 4.26 -0.82
C VAL A 293 -11.51 2.81 -0.71
N PHE A 294 -10.94 2.39 0.43
CA PHE A 294 -10.52 1.02 0.65
C PHE A 294 -11.73 0.07 0.60
N ASN A 295 -12.81 0.40 1.31
CA ASN A 295 -14.01 -0.44 1.35
C ASN A 295 -14.70 -0.52 -0.02
N LYS A 296 -14.71 0.59 -0.77
CA LYS A 296 -15.18 0.59 -2.16
C LYS A 296 -14.35 -0.33 -3.04
N GLN A 297 -13.03 -0.17 -3.06
CA GLN A 297 -12.16 -1.05 -3.86
C GLN A 297 -12.31 -2.52 -3.46
N TYR A 298 -12.32 -2.82 -2.17
CA TYR A 298 -12.53 -4.19 -1.69
C TYR A 298 -13.87 -4.78 -2.17
N SER A 299 -14.94 -3.97 -2.16
CA SER A 299 -16.30 -4.42 -2.50
C SER A 299 -16.58 -4.51 -3.99
N SER A 300 -15.88 -3.74 -4.85
CA SER A 300 -16.23 -3.63 -6.27
C SER A 300 -15.12 -3.98 -7.26
N CYS A 301 -13.85 -4.09 -6.85
CA CYS A 301 -12.78 -4.41 -7.79
C CYS A 301 -12.92 -5.83 -8.34
N ASP A 302 -12.36 -6.07 -9.54
CA ASP A 302 -12.22 -7.42 -10.06
C ASP A 302 -11.45 -8.29 -9.03
N PRO A 303 -11.96 -9.48 -8.65
CA PRO A 303 -11.26 -10.39 -7.74
C PRO A 303 -9.82 -10.71 -8.17
N GLN A 304 -9.53 -10.70 -9.48
CA GLN A 304 -8.21 -10.93 -10.06
C GLN A 304 -7.28 -9.71 -9.96
N GLN A 305 -7.78 -8.57 -9.49
CA GLN A 305 -7.04 -7.32 -9.29
C GLN A 305 -6.99 -6.90 -7.82
N ILE A 306 -7.53 -7.72 -6.90
CA ILE A 306 -7.71 -7.35 -5.49
C ILE A 306 -6.41 -6.89 -4.81
N TYR A 307 -5.28 -7.56 -5.05
CA TYR A 307 -4.01 -7.15 -4.46
C TYR A 307 -3.62 -5.73 -4.88
N GLU A 308 -3.63 -5.46 -6.19
CA GLU A 308 -3.22 -4.18 -6.77
C GLU A 308 -4.18 -3.04 -6.41
N ALA A 309 -5.49 -3.33 -6.40
CA ALA A 309 -6.49 -2.36 -5.98
C ALA A 309 -6.25 -1.93 -4.53
N LEU A 310 -5.99 -2.88 -3.62
CA LEU A 310 -5.77 -2.58 -2.21
C LEU A 310 -4.38 -2.00 -1.93
N SER A 311 -3.32 -2.46 -2.62
CA SER A 311 -1.98 -1.86 -2.50
C SER A 311 -2.01 -0.40 -2.95
N THR A 312 -2.69 -0.09 -4.05
CA THR A 312 -2.83 1.27 -4.58
C THR A 312 -3.43 2.21 -3.54
N VAL A 313 -4.57 1.83 -2.94
CA VAL A 313 -5.23 2.68 -1.93
C VAL A 313 -4.35 2.83 -0.69
N ARG A 314 -3.79 1.73 -0.18
CA ARG A 314 -2.92 1.76 1.01
C ARG A 314 -1.70 2.65 0.80
N THR A 315 -1.09 2.60 -0.38
CA THR A 315 0.13 3.35 -0.67
C THR A 315 -0.15 4.81 -0.99
N CYS A 316 -1.15 5.12 -1.81
CA CYS A 316 -1.49 6.52 -2.09
C CYS A 316 -1.96 7.25 -0.83
N CYS A 317 -2.84 6.64 -0.01
CA CYS A 317 -3.23 7.23 1.28
C CYS A 317 -2.08 7.20 2.31
N GLY A 318 -1.19 6.22 2.23
CA GLY A 318 0.01 6.12 3.07
C GLY A 318 0.94 7.30 2.85
N VAL A 319 1.45 7.43 1.63
CA VAL A 319 2.40 8.47 1.22
C VAL A 319 1.77 9.86 1.27
N ALA A 320 0.54 10.03 0.78
CA ALA A 320 -0.11 11.34 0.74
C ALA A 320 -0.81 11.72 2.05
N GLY A 321 -0.82 10.88 3.08
CA GLY A 321 -1.65 11.08 4.26
C GLY A 321 -1.05 10.50 5.54
N PHE A 322 -1.07 9.19 5.70
CA PHE A 322 -0.71 8.55 6.98
C PHE A 322 0.72 8.84 7.42
N GLU A 323 1.68 8.89 6.50
CA GLU A 323 3.06 9.24 6.84
C GLU A 323 3.17 10.62 7.50
N PHE A 324 2.25 11.53 7.24
CA PHE A 324 2.25 12.85 7.86
C PHE A 324 1.77 12.83 9.32
N PHE A 325 1.07 11.78 9.78
CA PHE A 325 0.54 11.74 11.14
C PHE A 325 1.66 11.77 12.20
N PRO A 326 2.70 10.91 12.14
CA PRO A 326 3.81 10.98 13.09
C PRO A 326 4.54 12.33 13.02
N TYR A 327 4.67 12.91 11.82
CA TYR A 327 5.30 14.21 11.63
C TYR A 327 4.51 15.33 12.33
N TRP A 328 3.22 15.46 12.07
CA TRP A 328 2.37 16.47 12.71
C TRP A 328 2.27 16.28 14.22
N ASN A 329 2.11 15.03 14.67
CA ASN A 329 2.07 14.70 16.10
C ASN A 329 3.41 14.98 16.79
N GLY A 330 4.53 14.83 16.10
CA GLY A 330 5.86 15.23 16.58
C GLY A 330 5.93 16.73 16.87
N ILE A 331 5.47 17.56 15.92
CA ILE A 331 5.41 19.03 16.10
C ILE A 331 4.45 19.40 17.23
N LEU A 332 3.26 18.77 17.29
CA LEU A 332 2.28 19.04 18.34
C LEU A 332 2.80 18.73 19.74
N SER A 333 3.43 17.56 19.88
CA SER A 333 3.90 17.06 21.17
C SER A 333 5.11 17.84 21.66
N ASN A 334 5.97 18.30 20.75
CA ASN A 334 7.13 19.09 21.09
C ASN A 334 7.42 20.15 20.01
N PRO A 335 6.74 21.31 20.06
CA PRO A 335 6.86 22.36 19.04
C PRO A 335 8.24 23.03 19.03
N TYR A 336 9.03 22.86 20.10
CA TYR A 336 10.41 23.35 20.17
C TYR A 336 11.42 22.33 19.62
N TRP A 337 10.98 21.12 19.26
CA TRP A 337 11.87 20.06 18.81
C TRP A 337 12.24 20.23 17.34
N GLN A 338 13.54 20.16 17.07
CA GLN A 338 14.13 20.26 15.75
C GLN A 338 14.73 18.92 15.30
N LYS A 339 13.95 17.83 15.41
CA LYS A 339 14.30 16.50 14.88
C LYS A 339 13.10 15.90 14.16
N LYS A 340 13.35 15.02 13.20
CA LYS A 340 12.28 14.25 12.55
C LYS A 340 11.73 13.21 13.51
N ALA A 341 10.40 13.10 13.56
CA ALA A 341 9.73 12.05 14.32
C ALA A 341 9.95 10.69 13.65
N TYR A 342 10.03 9.63 14.46
CA TYR A 342 10.01 8.27 13.93
C TYR A 342 8.67 8.02 13.22
N ASN A 343 8.74 7.50 11.99
CA ASN A 343 7.56 7.24 11.18
C ASN A 343 7.36 5.73 11.06
N ASP A 344 6.34 5.20 11.71
CA ASP A 344 6.04 3.78 11.76
C ASP A 344 5.08 3.31 10.66
N VAL A 345 4.69 4.20 9.75
CA VAL A 345 3.78 3.89 8.65
C VAL A 345 4.50 3.01 7.62
N VAL A 346 3.77 2.01 7.13
CA VAL A 346 4.22 1.07 6.12
C VAL A 346 3.33 1.20 4.89
N VAL A 347 3.95 1.38 3.73
CA VAL A 347 3.29 1.44 2.41
C VAL A 347 3.70 0.26 1.54
N TYR A 348 2.99 -0.03 0.47
CA TYR A 348 3.09 -1.31 -0.25
C TYR A 348 3.39 -1.13 -1.73
N SER A 349 4.19 -2.02 -2.30
CA SER A 349 4.38 -2.05 -3.75
C SER A 349 3.24 -2.78 -4.45
N SER A 350 3.10 -2.53 -5.76
CA SER A 350 2.56 -3.52 -6.69
C SER A 350 3.38 -4.82 -6.61
N TYR A 351 2.84 -5.95 -7.09
CA TYR A 351 3.62 -7.18 -7.15
C TYR A 351 4.30 -7.33 -8.51
N TYR A 352 5.37 -8.12 -8.55
CA TYR A 352 5.98 -8.58 -9.80
C TYR A 352 5.77 -10.09 -9.98
N GLY A 353 5.61 -10.54 -11.23
CA GLY A 353 5.37 -11.94 -11.58
C GLY A 353 3.90 -12.24 -11.88
N ARG A 354 3.36 -13.36 -11.37
CA ARG A 354 1.98 -13.79 -11.56
C ARG A 354 1.20 -13.74 -10.25
N LEU A 355 -0.01 -13.15 -10.28
CA LEU A 355 -0.91 -13.20 -9.12
C LEU A 355 -1.15 -14.64 -8.68
N SER A 356 -1.10 -14.84 -7.37
CA SER A 356 -1.40 -16.12 -6.73
C SER A 356 -2.44 -15.92 -5.63
N PRO A 357 -3.19 -16.96 -5.26
CA PRO A 357 -4.14 -16.91 -4.14
C PRO A 357 -3.49 -16.44 -2.83
N ASN A 358 -2.29 -16.93 -2.51
CA ASN A 358 -1.59 -16.56 -1.29
C ASN A 358 -1.03 -15.14 -1.31
N LEU A 359 -0.72 -14.57 -2.48
CA LEU A 359 -0.41 -13.15 -2.60
C LEU A 359 -1.68 -12.31 -2.45
N ALA A 360 -2.76 -12.68 -3.15
CA ALA A 360 -4.02 -11.94 -3.15
C ALA A 360 -4.61 -11.73 -1.75
N LYS A 361 -4.43 -12.70 -0.84
CA LYS A 361 -4.89 -12.58 0.55
C LYS A 361 -4.08 -11.62 1.41
N GLN A 362 -2.84 -11.24 1.05
CA GLN A 362 -1.94 -10.50 1.95
C GLN A 362 -2.49 -9.13 2.37
N LEU A 363 -3.13 -8.41 1.45
CA LEU A 363 -3.61 -7.04 1.70
C LEU A 363 -5.11 -6.95 2.02
N VAL A 364 -5.80 -8.10 2.01
CA VAL A 364 -7.23 -8.19 2.32
C VAL A 364 -7.53 -7.95 3.80
N PRO A 365 -6.81 -8.52 4.77
CA PRO A 365 -7.00 -8.19 6.20
C PRO A 365 -6.94 -6.68 6.46
N GLU A 366 -7.58 -6.22 7.53
CA GLU A 366 -7.46 -4.80 7.94
C GLU A 366 -6.03 -4.50 8.37
N GLU A 367 -5.47 -5.36 9.22
CA GLU A 367 -4.07 -5.37 9.64
C GLU A 367 -3.29 -6.38 8.78
N VAL A 368 -2.27 -5.90 8.07
CA VAL A 368 -1.40 -6.78 7.28
C VAL A 368 -0.40 -7.44 8.22
N GLU A 369 -0.16 -8.72 8.02
CA GLU A 369 0.75 -9.51 8.85
C GLU A 369 2.20 -9.49 8.31
N GLU A 370 3.12 -9.89 9.18
CA GLU A 370 4.48 -10.23 8.75
C GLU A 370 4.47 -11.45 7.81
N PRO A 371 5.43 -11.53 6.87
CA PRO A 371 6.60 -10.68 6.73
C PRO A 371 6.40 -9.44 5.84
N LEU A 372 5.19 -9.23 5.30
CA LEU A 372 4.94 -8.10 4.42
C LEU A 372 4.85 -6.79 5.20
N GLN A 373 4.12 -6.75 6.32
CA GLN A 373 4.12 -5.59 7.21
C GLN A 373 4.83 -5.94 8.52
N PRO A 374 6.03 -5.41 8.79
CA PRO A 374 6.72 -5.65 10.05
C PRO A 374 5.90 -5.19 11.25
N LYS A 375 5.88 -5.99 12.33
CA LYS A 375 5.16 -5.61 13.55
C LYS A 375 5.91 -4.52 14.31
N LEU A 376 5.20 -3.78 15.16
CA LEU A 376 5.84 -2.98 16.19
C LEU A 376 6.34 -3.92 17.30
N ILE A 377 7.62 -3.81 17.65
CA ILE A 377 8.19 -4.50 18.82
C ILE A 377 8.01 -3.63 20.08
N SER A 378 8.34 -4.16 21.26
CA SER A 378 8.11 -3.52 22.56
C SER A 378 8.71 -2.12 22.70
N SER A 379 9.76 -1.78 21.93
CA SER A 379 10.37 -0.45 21.90
C SER A 379 9.57 0.58 21.09
N GLY A 380 8.44 0.21 20.47
CA GLY A 380 7.62 1.09 19.65
C GLY A 380 8.16 1.31 18.23
N ILE A 381 9.19 0.57 17.82
CA ILE A 381 9.73 0.58 16.46
C ILE A 381 9.33 -0.67 15.70
N ARG A 382 9.30 -0.58 14.37
CA ARG A 382 9.07 -1.71 13.47
C ARG A 382 10.20 -2.73 13.60
N ASN A 383 9.82 -4.00 13.57
CA ASN A 383 10.70 -5.16 13.56
C ASN A 383 11.57 -5.11 12.29
N LYS A 384 12.87 -4.84 12.40
CA LYS A 384 13.74 -4.70 11.23
C LYS A 384 14.17 -6.06 10.68
N MET A 385 14.21 -6.20 9.37
CA MET A 385 14.87 -7.32 8.70
C MET A 385 16.38 -7.25 8.90
N THR A 386 17.00 -8.38 9.22
CA THR A 386 18.45 -8.47 9.49
C THR A 386 19.17 -9.40 8.52
N ARG A 387 18.46 -10.37 7.95
CA ARG A 387 19.03 -11.36 7.03
C ARG A 387 17.94 -11.93 6.12
N ILE A 388 18.35 -12.32 4.92
CA ILE A 388 17.53 -13.12 4.00
C ILE A 388 18.34 -14.34 3.55
N ASP A 389 17.74 -15.52 3.65
CA ASP A 389 18.25 -16.71 2.97
C ASP A 389 17.41 -16.95 1.71
N VAL A 390 18.03 -16.92 0.53
CA VAL A 390 17.36 -17.17 -0.74
C VAL A 390 17.58 -18.62 -1.15
N PHE A 391 16.50 -19.36 -1.39
CA PHE A 391 16.53 -20.75 -1.84
C PHE A 391 16.51 -20.82 -3.36
N ILE A 392 17.53 -21.48 -3.92
CA ILE A 392 17.69 -21.61 -5.37
C ILE A 392 16.87 -22.78 -5.89
N TRP A 393 16.09 -22.54 -6.94
CA TRP A 393 15.33 -23.54 -7.66
C TRP A 393 15.99 -23.87 -8.99
N ARG A 394 16.00 -25.16 -9.35
CA ARG A 394 16.47 -25.64 -10.65
C ARG A 394 15.54 -26.76 -11.13
N LYS A 395 15.21 -26.76 -12.42
CA LYS A 395 14.48 -27.88 -13.05
C LYS A 395 15.34 -29.15 -13.10
N SER A 396 16.66 -28.99 -13.28
CA SER A 396 17.68 -30.03 -13.10
C SER A 396 19.00 -29.39 -12.70
N TYR A 397 19.96 -30.18 -12.20
CA TYR A 397 21.28 -29.66 -11.80
C TYR A 397 22.03 -28.90 -12.91
N LYS A 398 21.67 -29.10 -14.19
CA LYS A 398 22.29 -28.42 -15.34
C LYS A 398 21.53 -27.16 -15.78
N THR A 399 20.34 -26.88 -15.25
CA THR A 399 19.59 -25.66 -15.62
C THR A 399 20.07 -24.47 -14.81
N SER A 400 19.97 -23.28 -15.39
CA SER A 400 20.28 -22.01 -14.73
C SER A 400 19.54 -21.87 -13.40
N PRO A 401 20.20 -21.31 -12.37
CA PRO A 401 19.59 -21.10 -11.05
C PRO A 401 18.44 -20.08 -11.18
N LYS A 402 17.33 -20.37 -10.50
CA LYS A 402 16.19 -19.47 -10.36
C LYS A 402 15.77 -19.35 -8.90
N ILE A 403 14.75 -18.57 -8.60
CA ILE A 403 14.28 -18.40 -7.22
C ILE A 403 13.18 -19.41 -6.90
N GLY A 404 13.37 -20.19 -5.84
CA GLY A 404 12.32 -21.07 -5.30
C GLY A 404 11.56 -20.45 -4.15
N GLY A 405 12.28 -19.79 -3.25
CA GLY A 405 11.74 -19.22 -2.02
C GLY A 405 12.77 -18.39 -1.27
N MET A 406 12.38 -17.89 -0.10
CA MET A 406 13.29 -17.23 0.84
C MET A 406 12.87 -17.43 2.30
N SER A 407 13.81 -17.30 3.23
CA SER A 407 13.55 -17.08 4.65
C SER A 407 13.93 -15.64 5.01
N VAL A 408 13.00 -14.90 5.59
CA VAL A 408 13.23 -13.52 6.08
C VAL A 408 13.40 -13.57 7.59
N TYR A 409 14.51 -13.02 8.08
CA TYR A 409 14.86 -12.99 9.49
C TYR A 409 14.71 -11.57 10.02
N PHE A 410 14.09 -11.46 11.20
CA PHE A 410 13.85 -10.19 11.87
C PHE A 410 14.70 -10.06 13.14
N GLN A 411 14.94 -8.81 13.57
CA GLN A 411 15.73 -8.49 14.78
C GLN A 411 15.17 -9.10 16.07
N SER A 412 13.87 -9.36 16.11
CA SER A 412 13.21 -10.08 17.22
C SER A 412 13.57 -11.57 17.31
N GLY A 413 14.19 -12.13 16.27
CA GLY A 413 14.47 -13.56 16.12
C GLY A 413 13.38 -14.33 15.37
N GLU A 414 12.27 -13.68 15.01
CA GLU A 414 11.23 -14.31 14.18
C GLU A 414 11.73 -14.58 12.75
N VAL A 415 11.31 -15.71 12.19
CA VAL A 415 11.71 -16.17 10.86
C VAL A 415 10.50 -16.58 10.05
N TYR A 416 10.36 -16.00 8.87
CA TYR A 416 9.26 -16.26 7.96
C TYR A 416 9.76 -16.99 6.72
N ASN A 417 9.19 -18.18 6.47
CA ASN A 417 9.55 -19.01 5.32
C ASN A 417 8.55 -18.78 4.18
N LEU A 418 9.04 -18.35 3.03
CA LEU A 418 8.27 -17.95 1.86
C LEU A 418 8.68 -18.81 0.66
N GLY A 419 7.71 -19.38 -0.06
CA GLY A 419 7.97 -20.20 -1.24
C GLY A 419 8.62 -21.56 -0.95
N GLN A 420 9.36 -22.09 -1.93
CA GLN A 420 9.98 -23.42 -1.88
C GLN A 420 11.37 -23.36 -1.26
N ARG A 421 11.61 -24.19 -0.24
CA ARG A 421 12.95 -24.42 0.31
C ARG A 421 13.73 -25.43 -0.53
N SER A 422 15.04 -25.23 -0.62
CA SER A 422 15.99 -26.14 -1.26
C SER A 422 17.29 -26.21 -0.46
N GLN A 423 18.19 -27.12 -0.86
CA GLN A 423 19.52 -27.25 -0.24
C GLN A 423 20.53 -26.20 -0.75
N GLU A 424 20.31 -25.65 -1.94
CA GLU A 424 21.16 -24.59 -2.50
C GLU A 424 20.65 -23.24 -1.97
N VAL A 425 21.39 -22.65 -1.03
CA VAL A 425 21.01 -21.42 -0.32
C VAL A 425 22.04 -20.33 -0.57
N ARG A 426 21.57 -19.10 -0.77
CA ARG A 426 22.38 -17.88 -0.74
C ARG A 426 21.94 -17.02 0.43
N THR A 427 22.86 -16.75 1.36
CA THR A 427 22.59 -15.92 2.53
C THR A 427 23.02 -14.49 2.25
N ILE A 428 22.11 -13.56 2.55
CA ILE A 428 22.31 -12.12 2.43
C ILE A 428 22.16 -11.52 3.83
N ASP A 429 23.28 -11.08 4.39
CA ASP A 429 23.31 -10.37 5.66
C ASP A 429 23.17 -8.86 5.42
N PHE A 430 22.35 -8.19 6.22
CA PHE A 430 22.10 -6.75 6.09
C PHE A 430 23.25 -5.94 6.70
N LYS A 431 24.03 -6.49 7.65
CA LYS A 431 25.16 -5.83 8.32
C LYS A 431 24.81 -4.43 8.85
N GLU A 432 23.64 -4.28 9.47
CA GLU A 432 23.06 -3.01 9.93
C GLU A 432 22.62 -2.01 8.83
N PHE A 433 22.80 -2.33 7.55
CA PHE A 433 22.38 -1.47 6.45
C PHE A 433 20.95 -1.75 5.98
N ALA A 434 20.27 -0.70 5.54
CA ALA A 434 18.91 -0.81 5.03
C ALA A 434 18.90 -1.34 3.59
N LEU A 435 17.96 -2.22 3.26
CA LEU A 435 17.69 -2.59 1.88
C LEU A 435 16.90 -1.45 1.22
N VAL A 436 17.53 -0.68 0.35
CA VAL A 436 16.89 0.52 -0.26
C VAL A 436 16.23 0.20 -1.60
N LYS A 437 16.69 -0.86 -2.27
CA LYS A 437 16.18 -1.25 -3.59
C LYS A 437 16.27 -2.74 -3.81
N LEU A 438 15.24 -3.29 -4.44
CA LEU A 438 15.19 -4.69 -4.88
C LEU A 438 14.82 -4.70 -6.35
N VAL A 439 15.62 -5.38 -7.16
CA VAL A 439 15.30 -5.59 -8.58
C VAL A 439 14.97 -7.06 -8.79
N ALA A 440 13.81 -7.33 -9.39
CA ALA A 440 13.36 -8.68 -9.71
C ALA A 440 13.30 -8.87 -11.22
N TRP A 441 13.82 -9.99 -11.72
CA TRP A 441 13.76 -10.38 -13.13
C TRP A 441 12.96 -11.67 -13.30
N GLY A 442 12.26 -11.77 -14.43
CA GLY A 442 11.64 -13.01 -14.88
C GLY A 442 10.47 -12.77 -15.84
N ASP A 443 9.87 -13.86 -16.29
CA ASP A 443 8.69 -13.81 -17.16
C ASP A 443 7.52 -14.50 -16.49
N HIS A 444 6.66 -13.72 -15.83
CA HIS A 444 5.53 -14.21 -15.02
C HIS A 444 5.92 -15.18 -13.88
N CYS A 445 7.18 -15.19 -13.49
CA CYS A 445 7.80 -15.91 -12.38
C CYS A 445 9.10 -15.19 -11.99
N ILE A 446 9.76 -15.60 -10.92
CA ILE A 446 10.98 -14.94 -10.43
C ILE A 446 12.21 -15.80 -10.76
N ASP A 447 13.07 -15.28 -11.62
CA ASP A 447 14.30 -15.92 -12.08
C ASP A 447 15.53 -15.38 -11.33
N CYS A 448 15.56 -14.08 -11.04
CA CYS A 448 16.67 -13.44 -10.36
C CYS A 448 16.19 -12.31 -9.42
N LEU A 449 16.93 -12.10 -8.34
CA LEU A 449 16.78 -11.00 -7.39
C LEU A 449 18.13 -10.32 -7.16
N GLU A 450 18.16 -9.00 -7.16
CA GLU A 450 19.32 -8.17 -6.84
C GLU A 450 18.93 -7.20 -5.73
N PHE A 451 19.59 -7.36 -4.60
CA PHE A 451 19.37 -6.60 -3.38
C PHE A 451 20.41 -5.49 -3.33
N ILE A 452 19.96 -4.24 -3.21
CA ILE A 452 20.81 -3.06 -3.19
C ILE A 452 20.60 -2.34 -1.86
N PHE A 453 21.69 -2.21 -1.11
CA PHE A 453 21.69 -1.69 0.26
C PHE A 453 22.12 -0.23 0.31
N SER A 454 21.86 0.43 1.44
CA SER A 454 22.24 1.82 1.69
C SER A 454 23.76 2.05 1.72
N ASP A 455 24.57 1.01 1.90
CA ASP A 455 26.05 1.03 1.75
C ASP A 455 26.50 0.79 0.30
N GLU A 456 25.59 0.88 -0.67
CA GLU A 456 25.79 0.65 -2.11
C GLU A 456 26.13 -0.80 -2.49
N ARG A 457 26.21 -1.72 -1.51
CA ARG A 457 26.46 -3.14 -1.76
C ARG A 457 25.32 -3.75 -2.55
N LYS A 458 25.67 -4.64 -3.48
CA LYS A 458 24.74 -5.36 -4.34
C LYS A 458 24.93 -6.87 -4.19
N GLU A 459 23.86 -7.57 -3.88
CA GLU A 459 23.86 -9.03 -3.72
C GLU A 459 22.86 -9.63 -4.72
N MET A 460 23.31 -10.56 -5.56
CA MET A 460 22.48 -11.16 -6.60
C MET A 460 22.26 -12.65 -6.36
N CYS A 461 21.02 -13.10 -6.55
CA CYS A 461 20.61 -14.50 -6.46
C CYS A 461 19.82 -14.92 -7.70
N GLY A 462 20.11 -16.08 -8.28
CA GLY A 462 19.45 -16.57 -9.50
C GLY A 462 20.22 -16.23 -10.78
N SER A 463 19.54 -16.22 -11.93
CA SER A 463 20.14 -15.94 -13.24
C SER A 463 19.29 -15.01 -14.09
N LYS A 464 19.95 -14.14 -14.86
CA LYS A 464 19.31 -13.20 -15.80
C LYS A 464 19.16 -13.76 -17.23
N ASP A 465 19.48 -15.05 -17.42
CA ASP A 465 19.51 -15.68 -18.75
C ASP A 465 18.18 -15.48 -19.49
N SER A 466 18.22 -14.97 -20.73
CA SER A 466 17.08 -14.76 -21.66
C SER A 466 16.04 -13.70 -21.28
N LEU A 467 16.37 -12.73 -20.42
CA LEU A 467 15.41 -11.75 -19.87
C LEU A 467 15.58 -10.29 -20.35
N GLU A 468 16.01 -10.03 -21.59
CA GLU A 468 16.18 -8.66 -22.12
C GLU A 468 14.98 -7.76 -21.75
N GLY A 469 15.21 -6.83 -20.82
CA GLY A 469 14.25 -5.82 -20.37
C GLY A 469 13.17 -6.27 -19.37
N LYS A 470 12.92 -7.58 -19.14
CA LYS A 470 11.85 -8.04 -18.24
C LYS A 470 12.27 -8.01 -16.77
N HIS A 471 12.12 -6.86 -16.15
CA HIS A 471 12.38 -6.66 -14.73
C HIS A 471 11.41 -5.66 -14.11
N PHE A 472 11.36 -5.66 -12.79
CA PHE A 472 10.66 -4.67 -12.00
C PHE A 472 11.58 -4.16 -10.90
N VAL A 473 11.55 -2.85 -10.69
CA VAL A 473 12.34 -2.18 -9.66
C VAL A 473 11.41 -1.82 -8.52
N PHE A 474 11.68 -2.40 -7.36
CA PHE A 474 11.09 -1.99 -6.10
C PHE A 474 11.99 -0.95 -5.46
N GLU A 475 11.57 0.30 -5.53
CA GLU A 475 12.26 1.46 -4.99
C GLU A 475 11.20 2.54 -4.72
N LEU A 476 11.36 3.24 -3.60
CA LEU A 476 10.55 4.39 -3.25
C LEU A 476 11.49 5.39 -2.59
N ASP A 477 11.56 6.61 -3.14
CA ASP A 477 12.50 7.63 -2.66
C ASP A 477 12.39 7.86 -1.15
N CYS A 478 13.49 8.18 -0.46
CA CYS A 478 13.50 8.38 1.00
C CYS A 478 12.99 7.21 1.86
N HIS A 479 12.69 6.05 1.30
CA HIS A 479 12.22 4.87 2.01
C HIS A 479 13.24 3.72 1.93
N TYR A 480 13.08 2.75 2.81
CA TYR A 480 13.72 1.45 2.71
C TYR A 480 12.67 0.35 2.61
N ILE A 481 13.05 -0.79 2.05
CA ILE A 481 12.23 -2.00 1.99
C ILE A 481 12.18 -2.60 3.40
N ALA A 482 11.00 -2.53 4.02
CA ALA A 482 10.77 -2.92 5.40
C ALA A 482 10.31 -4.39 5.52
N GLY A 483 9.58 -4.89 4.52
CA GLY A 483 9.08 -6.27 4.47
C GLY A 483 9.05 -6.80 3.04
N ILE A 484 9.10 -8.13 2.91
CA ILE A 484 9.10 -8.83 1.62
C ILE A 484 8.16 -10.02 1.72
N TYR A 485 7.34 -10.21 0.68
CA TYR A 485 6.51 -11.38 0.52
C TYR A 485 6.76 -12.05 -0.83
N LEU A 486 6.84 -13.38 -0.84
CA LEU A 486 7.06 -14.19 -2.03
C LEU A 486 6.19 -15.44 -1.96
N ALA A 487 5.57 -15.80 -3.08
CA ALA A 487 4.73 -16.99 -3.17
C ALA A 487 5.14 -17.88 -4.35
N ASN A 488 4.94 -19.19 -4.19
CA ASN A 488 5.23 -20.22 -5.20
C ASN A 488 4.01 -21.15 -5.46
N ASP A 489 2.83 -20.75 -5.01
CA ASP A 489 1.56 -21.48 -5.06
C ASP A 489 0.89 -21.47 -6.44
N VAL A 490 1.71 -21.43 -7.50
CA VAL A 490 1.29 -21.59 -8.89
C VAL A 490 1.86 -22.92 -9.39
N PRO A 491 1.07 -24.01 -9.43
CA PRO A 491 1.67 -25.35 -9.47
C PRO A 491 2.35 -25.71 -10.79
N ILE A 492 2.01 -25.04 -11.90
CA ILE A 492 2.74 -25.21 -13.18
C ILE A 492 4.22 -24.82 -13.07
N LEU A 493 4.59 -23.99 -12.09
CA LEU A 493 5.95 -23.55 -11.83
C LEU A 493 6.77 -24.56 -11.01
N LYS A 494 6.14 -25.65 -10.51
CA LYS A 494 6.81 -26.77 -9.82
C LYS A 494 7.79 -26.33 -8.73
N GLY A 495 7.41 -25.30 -7.97
CA GLY A 495 8.19 -24.77 -6.85
C GLY A 495 9.07 -23.56 -7.18
N GLN A 496 9.17 -23.12 -8.44
CA GLN A 496 9.72 -21.79 -8.73
C GLN A 496 8.78 -20.71 -8.17
N ALA A 497 9.36 -19.64 -7.61
CA ALA A 497 8.62 -18.48 -7.13
C ALA A 497 7.80 -17.83 -8.26
N ALA A 498 6.53 -17.62 -7.99
CA ALA A 498 5.56 -17.07 -8.93
C ALA A 498 5.52 -15.55 -8.93
N ASN A 499 5.70 -14.95 -7.75
CA ASN A 499 5.61 -13.51 -7.55
C ASN A 499 6.44 -13.07 -6.36
N ILE A 500 6.64 -11.76 -6.29
CA ILE A 500 7.23 -11.05 -5.16
C ILE A 500 6.56 -9.69 -5.00
N ALA A 501 6.42 -9.25 -3.76
CA ALA A 501 6.01 -7.90 -3.42
C ALA A 501 6.77 -7.42 -2.18
N VAL A 502 6.86 -6.11 -1.99
CA VAL A 502 7.55 -5.50 -0.86
C VAL A 502 6.68 -4.46 -0.17
N SER A 503 7.07 -4.11 1.03
CA SER A 503 6.59 -2.92 1.71
C SER A 503 7.75 -1.97 1.99
N PHE A 504 7.41 -0.69 2.11
CA PHE A 504 8.35 0.39 2.33
C PHE A 504 8.04 1.09 3.65
N GLN A 505 9.08 1.58 4.31
CA GLN A 505 8.99 2.47 5.46
C GLN A 505 9.95 3.63 5.27
N LEU A 506 9.54 4.82 5.73
CA LEU A 506 10.34 6.02 5.61
C LEU A 506 11.68 5.91 6.36
N ASN A 507 12.77 6.30 5.70
CA ASN A 507 14.09 6.44 6.33
C ASN A 507 14.00 7.56 7.37
N SER A 508 14.05 7.22 8.66
CA SER A 508 13.96 8.16 9.79
C SER A 508 15.26 8.27 10.57
#